data_AF-A0A937J6H2-F1
#
_entry.id   AF-A0A937J6H2-F1
#
_cell.length_a   1.000
_cell.length_b   1.000
_cell.length_c   1.000
_cell.angle_alpha   90.00
_cell.angle_beta   90.00
_cell.angle_gamma   90.00
#
_symmetry.space_group_name_H-M   'P 1'
#
loop_
_entity.id
_entity.type
_entity.pdbx_description
1 polymer ?
#
loop_
_entity_poly.entity_id
_entity_poly.type
_entity_poly.pdbx_seq_one_letter_code
_entity_poly.pdbx_strand_id
1 'polypeptide(L)'
;MTKESKSLRAVLDLPDWKIGFAAWIFVGYSPLEKKERGVLIRLTDEIEIPCDGTDYIEAEKAQREIKQTLQSRVAEFKGIEKIDSKERFDRNLLIDIALKSNFSLAVNISSQGRANS
;
A
#
# COMPACT_ATOMS: atom_id res chain seq x y z
N MET A 1 -22.71 -8.51 1.81
CA MET A 1 -22.39 -7.10 1.53
C MET A 1 -21.07 -6.79 2.22
N THR A 2 -19.96 -6.88 1.49
CA THR A 2 -18.67 -6.36 1.97
C THR A 2 -18.83 -4.86 2.09
N LYS A 3 -18.74 -4.34 3.31
CA LYS A 3 -18.75 -2.90 3.57
C LYS A 3 -17.41 -2.38 3.03
N GLU A 4 -17.40 -1.76 1.86
CA GLU A 4 -16.19 -1.16 1.32
C GLU A 4 -15.65 -0.16 2.35
N SER A 5 -14.36 -0.26 2.67
CA SER A 5 -13.71 0.68 3.58
C SER A 5 -13.82 2.10 3.01
N LYS A 6 -14.26 3.05 3.82
CA LYS A 6 -14.25 4.49 3.50
C LYS A 6 -12.85 4.94 3.14
N SER A 7 -11.84 4.46 3.87
CA SER A 7 -10.44 4.75 3.56
C SER A 7 -10.03 4.16 2.22
N LEU A 8 -10.46 2.94 1.87
CA LEU A 8 -10.22 2.36 0.55
C LEU A 8 -10.84 3.23 -0.56
N ARG A 9 -12.10 3.64 -0.39
CA ARG A 9 -12.75 4.53 -1.35
C ARG A 9 -12.01 5.86 -1.49
N ALA A 10 -11.63 6.49 -0.37
CA ALA A 10 -10.90 7.75 -0.39
C ALA A 10 -9.55 7.66 -1.11
N VAL A 11 -8.80 6.57 -0.95
CA VAL A 11 -7.54 6.39 -1.69
C VAL A 11 -7.77 6.10 -3.16
N LEU A 12 -8.82 5.34 -3.49
CA LEU A 12 -9.20 5.05 -4.87
C LEU A 12 -9.74 6.28 -5.59
N ASP A 13 -10.41 7.22 -4.92
CA ASP A 13 -10.90 8.46 -5.55
C ASP A 13 -9.76 9.41 -5.99
N LEU A 14 -8.52 9.16 -5.56
CA LEU A 14 -7.35 9.92 -6.03
C LEU A 14 -6.87 9.38 -7.39
N PRO A 15 -6.88 10.17 -8.46
CA PRO A 15 -6.51 9.71 -9.81
C PRO A 15 -5.01 9.48 -9.96
N ASP A 16 -4.19 10.25 -9.24
CA ASP A 16 -2.73 10.19 -9.33
C ASP A 16 -2.08 9.92 -7.98
N TRP A 17 -1.15 8.97 -7.94
CA TRP A 17 -0.42 8.59 -6.74
C TRP A 17 1.08 8.83 -6.90
N LYS A 18 1.72 9.14 -5.77
CA LYS A 18 3.18 8.98 -5.63
C LYS A 18 3.48 7.51 -5.38
N ILE A 19 4.66 7.04 -5.80
CA ILE A 19 5.06 5.63 -5.59
C ILE A 19 5.05 5.23 -4.11
N GLY A 20 5.51 6.11 -3.22
CA GLY A 20 5.46 5.85 -1.77
C GLY A 20 4.04 5.72 -1.22
N PHE A 21 3.07 6.44 -1.80
CA PHE A 21 1.66 6.34 -1.44
C PHE A 21 1.09 5.01 -1.92
N ALA A 22 1.31 4.66 -3.19
CA ALA A 22 0.86 3.40 -3.78
C ALA A 22 1.40 2.19 -3.01
N ALA A 23 2.68 2.24 -2.60
CA ALA A 23 3.28 1.17 -1.81
C ALA A 23 2.56 0.93 -0.47
N TRP A 24 2.06 1.96 0.21
CA TRP A 24 1.21 1.79 1.40
C TRP A 24 -0.11 1.09 1.06
N ILE A 25 -0.76 1.50 -0.04
CA ILE A 25 -2.02 0.86 -0.46
C ILE A 25 -1.80 -0.62 -0.75
N PHE A 26 -0.71 -0.96 -1.43
CA PHE A 26 -0.38 -2.34 -1.80
C PHE A 26 0.02 -3.23 -0.62
N VAL A 27 0.55 -2.67 0.47
CA VAL A 27 0.69 -3.41 1.74
C VAL A 27 -0.59 -3.46 2.57
N GLY A 28 -1.69 -2.84 2.10
CA GLY A 28 -3.00 -2.90 2.75
C GLY A 28 -3.32 -1.76 3.71
N TYR A 29 -2.62 -0.62 3.63
CA TYR A 29 -2.82 0.52 4.52
C TYR A 29 -3.05 1.84 3.76
N SER A 30 -3.93 2.69 4.28
CA SER A 30 -4.08 4.08 3.85
C SER A 30 -3.16 5.00 4.67
N PRO A 31 -2.30 5.80 4.00
CA PRO A 31 -1.43 6.76 4.68
C PRO A 31 -2.03 8.17 4.77
N LEU A 32 -3.32 8.37 4.44
CA LEU A 32 -3.94 9.71 4.38
C LEU A 32 -3.86 10.46 5.72
N GLU A 33 -4.10 9.75 6.83
CA GLU A 33 -4.10 10.31 8.18
C GLU A 33 -2.70 10.36 8.83
N LYS A 34 -1.67 9.83 8.15
CA LYS A 34 -0.33 9.64 8.72
C LYS A 34 0.31 10.94 9.15
N LYS A 35 0.15 12.01 8.36
CA LYS A 35 0.81 13.30 8.61
C LYS A 35 0.12 14.10 9.71
N GLU A 36 -1.21 14.06 9.75
CA GLU A 36 -2.02 14.90 10.66
C GLU A 36 -2.22 14.23 12.01
N ARG A 37 -2.43 12.92 12.02
CA ARG A 37 -2.79 12.15 13.22
C ARG A 37 -1.75 11.13 13.66
N GLY A 38 -0.73 10.87 12.83
CA GLY A 38 0.30 9.88 13.15
C GLY A 38 -0.20 8.44 13.12
N VAL A 39 -1.22 8.15 12.29
CA VAL A 39 -1.81 6.81 12.16
C VAL A 39 -1.88 6.36 10.70
N LEU A 40 -1.76 5.05 10.47
CA LEU A 40 -2.16 4.38 9.23
C LEU A 40 -3.55 3.76 9.43
N ILE A 41 -4.37 3.73 8.38
CA ILE A 41 -5.65 3.01 8.44
C ILE A 41 -5.53 1.71 7.68
N ARG A 42 -5.76 0.56 8.33
CA ARG A 42 -5.78 -0.73 7.66
C ARG A 42 -7.00 -0.82 6.74
N LEU A 43 -6.79 -1.10 5.46
CA LEU A 43 -7.83 -1.03 4.43
C LEU A 43 -8.86 -2.16 4.53
N THR A 44 -8.51 -3.28 5.19
CA THR A 44 -9.40 -4.44 5.31
C THR A 44 -10.51 -4.24 6.33
N ASP A 45 -10.27 -3.49 7.40
CA ASP A 45 -11.19 -3.36 8.55
C ASP A 45 -11.22 -1.98 9.20
N GLU A 46 -10.55 -0.98 8.61
CA GLU A 46 -10.51 0.42 9.06
C GLU A 46 -9.85 0.65 10.43
N ILE A 47 -9.08 -0.32 10.93
CA ILE A 47 -8.38 -0.15 12.20
C ILE A 47 -7.24 0.85 12.04
N GLU A 48 -7.15 1.77 13.00
CA GLU A 48 -6.05 2.73 13.11
C GLU A 48 -4.82 2.07 13.73
N ILE A 49 -3.68 2.20 13.06
CA ILE A 49 -2.38 1.71 13.50
C ILE A 49 -1.49 2.91 13.81
N PRO A 50 -1.16 3.16 15.09
CA PRO A 50 -0.24 4.21 15.50
C PRO A 50 1.15 4.04 14.86
N CYS A 51 1.75 5.14 14.39
CA CYS A 51 3.06 5.13 13.72
C CYS A 51 4.28 4.98 14.64
N ASP A 52 4.07 4.62 15.91
CA ASP A 52 5.09 4.39 16.93
C ASP A 52 5.08 2.93 17.45
N GLY A 53 4.11 2.12 17.02
CA GLY A 53 3.96 0.73 17.45
C GLY A 53 4.78 -0.29 16.62
N THR A 54 4.88 -1.51 17.14
CA THR A 54 5.54 -2.64 16.45
C THR A 54 4.87 -2.96 15.12
N ASP A 55 3.53 -2.93 15.07
CA ASP A 55 2.74 -3.15 13.85
C ASP A 55 3.13 -2.17 12.72
N TYR A 56 3.43 -0.91 13.08
CA TYR A 56 3.90 0.07 12.12
C TYR A 56 5.30 -0.26 11.59
N ILE A 57 6.22 -0.74 12.43
CA ILE A 57 7.58 -1.11 12.01
C ILE A 57 7.53 -2.22 10.96
N GLU A 58 6.70 -3.25 11.19
CA GLU A 58 6.53 -4.34 10.24
C GLU A 58 5.89 -3.85 8.93
N ALA A 59 4.82 -3.05 9.03
CA ALA A 59 4.16 -2.46 7.87
C ALA A 59 5.10 -1.54 7.07
N GLU A 60 5.96 -0.78 7.75
CA GLU A 60 6.94 0.11 7.11
C GLU A 60 8.06 -0.68 6.41
N LYS A 61 8.47 -1.82 6.96
CA LYS A 61 9.43 -2.72 6.28
C LYS A 61 8.81 -3.26 4.98
N ALA A 62 7.61 -3.82 5.05
CA ALA A 62 6.90 -4.31 3.87
C ALA A 62 6.69 -3.19 2.84
N GLN A 63 6.33 -1.98 3.30
CA GLN A 63 6.13 -0.84 2.41
C GLN A 63 7.41 -0.43 1.70
N ARG A 64 8.57 -0.45 2.38
CA ARG A 64 9.86 -0.14 1.77
C ARG A 64 10.22 -1.13 0.66
N GLU A 65 9.99 -2.42 0.90
CA GLU A 65 10.22 -3.47 -0.09
C GLU A 65 9.33 -3.26 -1.33
N ILE A 66 8.02 -3.09 -1.15
CA ILE A 66 7.10 -2.81 -2.26
C ILE A 66 7.50 -1.53 -3.00
N LYS A 67 7.84 -0.47 -2.26
CA LYS A 67 8.25 0.81 -2.85
C LYS A 67 9.46 0.65 -3.76
N GLN A 68 10.50 -0.05 -3.32
CA GLN A 68 11.73 -0.23 -4.11
C GLN A 68 11.45 -1.00 -5.41
N THR A 69 10.71 -2.10 -5.32
CA THR A 69 10.31 -2.87 -6.50
C THR A 69 9.45 -2.02 -7.43
N LEU A 70 8.48 -1.27 -6.91
CA LEU A 70 7.60 -0.42 -7.72
C LEU A 70 8.39 0.69 -8.41
N GLN A 71 9.35 1.32 -7.72
CA GLN A 71 10.25 2.32 -8.30
C GLN A 71 11.06 1.73 -9.47
N SER A 72 11.66 0.55 -9.26
CA SER A 72 12.43 -0.12 -10.32
C SER A 72 11.58 -0.43 -11.55
N ARG A 73 10.35 -0.93 -11.35
CA ARG A 73 9.45 -1.30 -12.44
C ARG A 73 8.89 -0.11 -13.19
N VAL A 74 8.56 0.98 -12.50
CA VAL A 74 8.14 2.22 -13.13
C VAL A 74 9.29 2.85 -13.92
N ALA A 75 10.52 2.77 -13.40
CA ALA A 75 11.71 3.28 -14.07
C ALA A 75 12.00 2.48 -15.36
N GLU A 76 11.92 1.15 -15.28
CA GLU A 76 12.00 0.23 -16.43
C GLU A 76 10.92 0.55 -17.48
N PHE A 77 9.66 0.69 -17.05
CA PHE A 77 8.54 1.03 -17.94
C PHE A 77 8.72 2.37 -18.66
N LYS A 78 9.31 3.36 -17.98
CA LYS A 78 9.59 4.69 -18.55
C LYS A 78 10.90 4.77 -19.32
N GLY A 79 11.77 3.77 -19.24
CA GLY A 79 13.11 3.82 -19.82
C GLY A 79 14.00 4.89 -19.18
N ILE A 80 13.86 5.12 -17.87
CA ILE A 80 14.64 6.11 -17.11
C ILE A 80 15.40 5.45 -15.97
N GLU A 81 16.50 6.05 -15.53
CA GLU A 81 17.32 5.50 -14.44
C GLU A 81 16.79 5.87 -13.04
N LYS A 82 16.11 7.01 -12.92
CA LYS A 82 15.66 7.53 -11.63
C LYS A 82 14.34 8.28 -11.74
N ILE A 83 13.48 8.05 -10.76
CA ILE A 83 12.18 8.71 -10.58
C ILE A 83 12.32 9.80 -9.53
N ASP A 84 11.76 10.99 -9.79
CA ASP A 84 11.72 12.05 -8.79
C ASP A 84 10.74 11.67 -7.66
N SER A 85 11.14 11.93 -6.41
CA SER A 85 10.32 11.62 -5.22
C SER A 85 8.96 12.33 -5.18
N LYS A 86 8.81 13.44 -5.91
CA LYS A 86 7.59 14.23 -6.03
C LYS A 86 6.73 13.82 -7.23
N GLU A 87 7.27 13.02 -8.14
CA GLU A 87 6.58 12.57 -9.34
C GLU A 87 5.32 11.79 -8.98
N ARG A 88 4.25 12.05 -9.73
CA ARG A 88 2.96 11.38 -9.59
C ARG A 88 2.65 10.64 -10.87
N PHE A 89 1.96 9.53 -10.72
CA PHE A 89 1.60 8.62 -11.79
C PHE A 89 0.12 8.31 -11.70
N ASP A 90 -0.49 8.06 -12.86
CA ASP A 90 -1.85 7.54 -12.93
C ASP A 90 -1.98 6.29 -12.03
N ARG A 91 -3.05 6.27 -11.24
CA ARG A 91 -3.34 5.19 -10.30
C ARG A 91 -3.40 3.84 -11.01
N ASN A 92 -4.10 3.75 -12.13
CA ASN A 92 -4.31 2.49 -12.83
C ASN A 92 -2.99 1.98 -13.42
N LEU A 93 -2.13 2.87 -13.92
CA LEU A 93 -0.78 2.50 -14.34
C LEU A 93 0.01 1.82 -13.20
N LEU A 94 -0.01 2.39 -11.99
CA LEU A 94 0.69 1.79 -10.85
C LEU A 94 0.09 0.45 -10.44
N ILE A 95 -1.23 0.30 -10.50
CA ILE A 95 -1.92 -0.98 -10.24
C ILE A 95 -1.51 -2.02 -11.30
N ASP A 96 -1.52 -1.66 -12.58
CA ASP A 96 -1.14 -2.55 -13.68
C ASP A 96 0.30 -3.03 -13.56
N ILE A 97 1.23 -2.11 -13.24
CA ILE A 97 2.63 -2.45 -12.98
C ILE A 97 2.73 -3.39 -11.79
N ALA A 98 1.96 -3.14 -10.73
CA ALA A 98 1.99 -3.98 -9.54
C ALA A 98 1.48 -5.40 -9.83
N LEU A 99 0.35 -5.54 -10.53
CA LEU A 99 -0.21 -6.84 -10.91
C LEU A 99 0.76 -7.64 -11.79
N LYS A 100 1.44 -6.98 -12.74
CA LYS A 100 2.45 -7.63 -13.61
C LYS A 100 3.72 -8.05 -12.86
N SER A 101 4.01 -7.40 -11.74
CA SER A 101 5.24 -7.66 -10.97
C SER A 101 5.09 -8.85 -10.02
N ASN A 102 3.93 -9.54 -10.00
CA ASN A 102 3.59 -10.51 -8.97
C ASN A 102 3.94 -9.98 -7.58
N PHE A 103 3.54 -8.74 -7.26
CA PHE A 103 3.47 -8.37 -5.85
C PHE A 103 2.49 -9.33 -5.21
N SER A 104 3.02 -10.40 -4.63
CA SER A 104 2.24 -11.29 -3.80
C SER A 104 1.69 -10.38 -2.73
N LEU A 105 0.37 -10.15 -2.78
CA LEU A 105 -0.37 -9.58 -1.68
C LEU A 105 -0.17 -10.57 -0.54
N ALA A 106 0.94 -10.43 0.17
CA ALA A 106 1.25 -11.11 1.41
C ALA A 106 0.35 -10.52 2.50
N VAL A 107 -0.95 -10.55 2.21
CA VAL A 107 -2.00 -10.62 3.21
C VAL A 107 -1.80 -11.99 3.83
N ASN A 108 -0.96 -12.03 4.86
CA ASN A 108 -1.06 -13.04 5.91
C ASN A 108 -2.46 -12.86 6.51
N ILE A 109 -3.47 -13.48 5.89
CA ILE A 109 -4.62 -13.96 6.64
C ILE A 109 -4.02 -15.04 7.52
N SER A 110 -3.65 -14.64 8.75
CA SER A 110 -3.63 -15.54 9.87
C SER A 110 -5.01 -16.16 9.97
N SER A 111 -5.25 -17.24 9.23
CA SER A 111 -6.36 -18.14 9.45
C SER A 111 -6.04 -18.91 10.72
N GLN A 112 -6.19 -18.23 11.86
CA GLN A 112 -6.48 -18.87 13.12
C GLN A 112 -7.91 -19.40 13.03
N GLY A 113 -8.04 -20.55 12.35
CA GLY A 113 -9.19 -21.41 12.37
C GLY A 113 -8.85 -22.66 13.16
N ARG A 114 -9.31 -22.71 14.42
CA ARG A 114 -9.53 -23.98 15.13
C ARG A 114 -10.15 -24.99 14.17
N ALA A 115 -9.55 -26.17 14.06
CA ALA A 115 -10.28 -27.38 13.74
C ALA A 115 -9.88 -28.43 14.78
N ASN A 116 -10.86 -28.79 15.60
CA ASN A 116 -10.80 -29.91 16.52
C ASN A 116 -10.43 -31.20 15.77
N SER A 117 -9.57 -32.02 16.34
CA SER A 117 -9.79 -33.47 16.56
C SER A 117 -8.80 -33.96 17.62
#